data_AF-A0A820N9V4-F1
#
_entry.id   AF-A0A820N9V4-F1
#
_cell.length_a   1.000
_cell.length_b   1.000
_cell.length_c   1.000
_cell.angle_alpha   90.00
_cell.angle_beta   90.00
_cell.angle_gamma   90.00
#
_symmetry.space_group_name_H-M   'P 1'
#
loop_
_entity.id
_entity.type
_entity.pdbx_description
1 polymer ?
#
loop_
_entity_poly.entity_id
_entity_poly.type
_entity_poly.pdbx_seq_one_letter_code
_entity_poly.pdbx_strand_id
1 'polypeptide(L)'
;MLHSHLVRDITLRSFGYLNHVAVDLYFLIKTYLEQWPTRCLFTFCITGFLIGSWSLRACDYKITREHMSFSDAMWLFIITFTTVGYGDLYPTTYCGRSIAALIGLFGLILSALLIAIIAQKLL
;
A
#
# COMPACT_ATOMS: atom_id res chain seq x y z
N MET A 1 21.10 -6.14 0.39
CA MET A 1 22.28 -5.45 0.94
C MET A 1 21.94 -4.20 1.80
N LEU A 2 20.72 -4.04 2.33
CA LEU A 2 20.32 -2.81 3.08
C LEU A 2 20.07 -3.03 4.59
N HIS A 3 20.42 -4.20 5.13
CA HIS A 3 19.98 -4.63 6.47
C HIS A 3 20.92 -4.27 7.65
N SER A 4 21.89 -3.34 7.56
CA SER A 4 22.81 -3.25 8.72
C SER A 4 23.50 -1.96 9.12
N HIS A 5 23.47 -0.86 8.36
CA HIS A 5 24.23 0.33 8.81
C HIS A 5 23.48 1.16 9.86
N LEU A 6 22.20 1.49 9.65
CA LEU A 6 21.45 2.37 10.56
C LEU A 6 21.19 1.80 11.96
N VAL A 7 20.96 0.49 12.10
CA VAL A 7 20.68 -0.14 13.41
C VAL A 7 21.97 -0.46 14.17
N ARG A 8 23.09 -0.57 13.46
CA ARG A 8 24.39 -0.98 14.01
C ARG A 8 25.33 0.20 14.25
N ASP A 9 24.98 1.39 13.78
CA ASP A 9 25.72 2.61 14.08
C ASP A 9 25.65 2.90 15.58
N ILE A 10 26.82 2.73 16.21
CA ILE A 10 27.08 2.92 17.64
C ILE A 10 26.66 4.33 18.08
N THR A 11 26.79 5.31 17.18
CA THR A 11 26.35 6.69 17.34
C THR A 11 24.84 6.80 17.58
N LEU A 12 24.00 6.11 16.81
CA LEU A 12 22.53 6.17 16.95
C LEU A 12 22.06 5.56 18.28
N ARG A 13 22.72 4.49 18.75
CA ARG A 13 22.47 3.93 20.09
C ARG A 13 22.89 4.88 21.20
N SER A 14 24.06 5.53 21.08
CA SER A 14 24.51 6.52 22.05
C SER A 14 23.57 7.73 22.12
N PHE A 15 23.08 8.23 20.99
CA PHE A 15 22.07 9.30 20.94
C PHE A 15 20.72 8.88 21.54
N GLY A 16 20.26 7.65 21.27
CA GLY A 16 19.02 7.12 21.88
C GLY A 16 19.11 6.99 23.40
N TYR A 17 20.26 6.53 23.91
CA TYR A 17 20.51 6.46 25.36
C TYR A 17 20.60 7.85 26.01
N LEU A 18 21.26 8.82 25.36
CA LEU A 18 21.40 10.19 25.87
C LEU A 18 20.07 10.95 25.93
N ASN A 19 19.15 10.67 25.01
CA ASN A 19 17.83 11.32 24.98
C ASN A 19 16.75 10.56 25.76
N HIS A 20 17.09 9.47 26.46
CA HIS A 20 16.12 8.56 27.10
C HIS A 20 15.01 8.06 26.15
N VAL A 21 15.26 8.05 24.83
CA VAL A 21 14.32 7.57 23.83
C VAL A 21 14.73 6.16 23.46
N ALA A 22 13.94 5.18 23.88
CA ALA A 22 14.09 3.81 23.41
C ALA A 22 13.96 3.80 21.88
N VAL A 23 14.94 3.21 21.18
CA VAL A 23 14.89 3.04 19.73
C VAL A 23 13.88 1.94 19.42
N ASP A 24 12.60 2.30 19.46
CA ASP A 24 11.49 1.40 19.19
C ASP A 24 11.27 1.18 17.69
N LEU A 25 10.66 0.05 17.34
CA LEU A 25 10.26 -0.26 15.96
C LEU A 25 9.36 0.84 15.36
N TYR A 26 8.55 1.50 16.18
CA TYR A 26 7.75 2.66 15.76
C TYR A 26 8.62 3.83 15.30
N PHE A 27 9.70 4.14 16.02
CA PHE A 27 10.64 5.19 15.65
C PHE A 27 11.36 4.83 14.35
N LEU A 28 11.82 3.58 14.21
CA LEU A 28 12.49 3.11 13.00
C LEU A 28 11.57 3.16 11.76
N ILE A 29 10.32 2.73 11.88
CA ILE A 29 9.33 2.82 10.81
C ILE A 29 9.09 4.28 10.44
N LYS A 30 8.95 5.18 11.43
CA LYS A 30 8.78 6.61 11.22
C LYS A 30 9.98 7.23 10.49
N THR A 31 11.21 6.93 10.93
CA THR A 31 12.44 7.42 10.29
C THR A 31 12.59 6.92 8.85
N TYR A 32 12.18 5.68 8.58
CA TYR A 32 12.25 5.11 7.22
C TYR A 32 11.22 5.75 6.26
N LEU A 33 10.01 6.04 6.76
CA LEU A 33 8.99 6.81 6.05
C LEU A 33 9.43 8.26 5.80
N GLU A 34 10.17 8.88 6.73
CA GLU A 34 10.67 10.26 6.59
C GLU A 34 11.87 10.37 5.62
N GLN A 35 12.79 9.39 5.60
CA GLN A 35 13.98 9.46 4.73
C GLN A 35 13.68 9.20 3.25
N TRP A 36 12.79 8.26 2.92
CA TRP A 36 12.46 7.94 1.53
C TRP A 36 10.95 7.71 1.34
N PRO A 37 10.10 8.74 1.60
CA PRO A 37 8.65 8.60 1.59
C PRO A 37 8.14 8.08 0.25
N THR A 38 8.64 8.65 -0.85
CA THR A 38 8.19 8.34 -2.20
C THR A 38 8.53 6.90 -2.63
N ARG A 39 9.70 6.38 -2.27
CA ARG A 39 10.12 5.02 -2.67
C ARG A 39 9.34 3.95 -1.91
N CYS A 40 9.09 4.17 -0.62
CA CYS A 40 8.28 3.25 0.20
C CYS A 40 6.83 3.22 -0.28
N LEU A 41 6.25 4.38 -0.58
CA LEU A 41 4.90 4.46 -1.12
C LEU A 41 4.77 3.76 -2.47
N PHE A 42 5.70 4.00 -3.38
CA PHE A 42 5.65 3.42 -4.72
C PHE A 42 5.79 1.89 -4.69
N THR A 43 6.69 1.36 -3.87
CA THR A 43 6.86 -0.08 -3.68
C THR A 43 5.64 -0.73 -3.03
N PHE A 44 5.02 -0.07 -2.05
CA PHE A 44 3.79 -0.52 -1.43
C PHE A 44 2.59 -0.51 -2.39
N CYS A 45 2.46 0.53 -3.22
CA CYS A 45 1.42 0.60 -4.25
C CYS A 45 1.58 -0.51 -5.30
N ILE A 46 2.79 -0.77 -5.80
CA ILE A 46 3.03 -1.83 -6.79
C ILE A 46 2.70 -3.21 -6.22
N THR A 47 3.18 -3.49 -5.00
CA THR A 47 2.90 -4.78 -4.35
C THR A 47 1.41 -4.94 -4.04
N GLY A 48 0.75 -3.90 -3.52
CA GLY A 48 -0.70 -3.88 -3.29
C GLY A 48 -1.51 -4.07 -4.58
N PHE A 49 -1.08 -3.46 -5.68
CA PHE A 49 -1.70 -3.62 -7.00
C PHE A 49 -1.64 -5.06 -7.50
N LEU A 50 -0.45 -5.69 -7.45
CA LEU A 50 -0.26 -7.06 -7.90
C LEU A 50 -1.04 -8.06 -7.02
N ILE A 51 -0.97 -7.89 -5.69
CA ILE A 51 -1.66 -8.76 -4.73
C ILE A 51 -3.18 -8.58 -4.83
N GLY A 52 -3.67 -7.34 -4.92
CA GLY A 52 -5.09 -7.05 -5.02
C GLY A 52 -5.70 -7.54 -6.32
N SER A 53 -5.02 -7.34 -7.46
CA SER A 53 -5.47 -7.86 -8.76
C SER A 53 -5.52 -9.39 -8.77
N TRP A 54 -4.50 -10.05 -8.19
CA TRP A 54 -4.50 -11.52 -8.07
C TRP A 54 -5.61 -12.01 -7.12
N SER A 55 -5.84 -11.33 -6.00
CA SER A 55 -6.85 -11.71 -5.00
C SER A 55 -8.28 -11.53 -5.51
N LEU A 56 -8.56 -10.42 -6.22
CA LEU A 56 -9.85 -10.19 -6.88
C LEU A 56 -10.15 -11.31 -7.87
N ARG A 57 -9.17 -11.63 -8.73
CA ARG A 57 -9.28 -12.74 -9.68
C ARG A 57 -9.50 -14.05 -8.94
N ALA A 58 -8.72 -14.36 -7.91
CA ALA A 58 -8.82 -15.62 -7.18
C ALA A 58 -10.19 -15.83 -6.53
N CYS A 59 -10.79 -14.76 -5.98
CA CYS A 59 -12.09 -14.85 -5.33
C CYS A 59 -13.28 -14.84 -6.30
N ASP A 60 -13.20 -14.10 -7.41
CA ASP A 60 -14.30 -14.01 -8.38
C ASP A 60 -14.18 -14.99 -9.57
N TYR A 61 -13.10 -15.80 -9.62
CA TYR A 61 -12.89 -16.85 -10.65
C TYR A 61 -14.02 -17.91 -10.70
N LYS A 62 -14.79 -18.08 -9.62
CA LYS A 62 -15.64 -19.27 -9.43
C LYS A 62 -17.07 -19.19 -9.97
N ILE A 63 -17.59 -18.04 -10.37
CA ILE A 63 -19.06 -17.89 -10.54
C ILE A 63 -19.54 -17.46 -11.92
N THR A 64 -18.83 -16.61 -12.66
CA THR A 64 -19.30 -16.13 -13.97
C THR A 64 -18.66 -16.93 -15.09
N ARG A 65 -19.47 -17.49 -16.00
CA ARG A 65 -19.03 -18.34 -17.12
C ARG A 65 -18.22 -17.60 -18.21
N GLU A 66 -17.94 -16.32 -18.02
CA GLU A 66 -16.92 -15.58 -18.77
C GLU A 66 -15.70 -15.37 -17.87
N HIS A 67 -14.56 -15.91 -18.28
CA HIS A 67 -13.32 -15.85 -17.55
C HIS A 67 -12.92 -14.38 -17.30
N MET A 68 -13.05 -13.87 -16.06
CA MET A 68 -12.38 -12.62 -15.68
C MET A 68 -10.88 -12.82 -15.91
N SER A 69 -10.36 -12.20 -16.98
CA SER A 69 -8.96 -12.30 -17.32
C SER A 69 -8.11 -11.56 -16.28
N PHE A 70 -6.80 -11.80 -16.27
CA PHE A 70 -5.92 -11.03 -15.38
C PHE A 70 -5.97 -9.53 -15.71
N SER A 71 -6.16 -9.17 -16.98
CA SER A 71 -6.33 -7.78 -17.42
C SER A 71 -7.60 -7.16 -16.85
N ASP A 72 -8.70 -7.91 -16.83
CA ASP A 72 -9.98 -7.46 -16.27
C ASP A 72 -9.91 -7.24 -14.76
N ALA A 73 -9.19 -8.12 -14.05
CA ALA A 73 -8.97 -7.98 -12.61
C ALA A 73 -8.06 -6.77 -12.29
N MET A 74 -7.04 -6.51 -13.12
CA MET A 74 -6.20 -5.30 -13.01
C MET A 74 -7.04 -4.04 -13.26
N TRP A 75 -7.89 -4.06 -14.28
CA TRP A 75 -8.81 -2.96 -14.58
C TRP A 75 -9.75 -2.68 -13.41
N LEU A 76 -10.42 -3.72 -12.90
CA LEU A 76 -11.29 -3.65 -11.73
C LEU A 76 -10.54 -3.08 -10.50
N PHE A 77 -9.29 -3.50 -10.28
CA PHE A 77 -8.46 -2.93 -9.21
C PHE A 77 -8.27 -1.42 -9.41
N ILE A 78 -7.88 -0.96 -10.61
CA ILE A 78 -7.58 0.46 -10.89
C ILE A 78 -8.81 1.33 -10.65
N ILE A 79 -9.97 0.96 -11.21
CA ILE A 79 -11.19 1.75 -11.10
C ILE A 79 -11.73 1.79 -9.67
N THR A 80 -11.49 0.72 -8.89
CA THR A 80 -11.87 0.65 -7.47
C THR A 80 -10.92 1.45 -6.59
N PHE A 81 -9.61 1.32 -6.83
CA PHE A 81 -8.56 2.02 -6.09
C PHE A 81 -8.62 3.54 -6.29
N THR A 82 -8.91 3.98 -7.51
CA THR A 82 -9.11 5.40 -7.83
C THR A 82 -10.49 5.91 -7.44
N THR A 83 -11.35 5.05 -6.89
CA THR A 83 -12.74 5.37 -6.50
C THR A 83 -13.62 5.87 -7.65
N VAL A 84 -13.25 5.56 -8.90
CA VAL A 84 -14.03 5.92 -10.10
C VAL A 84 -15.25 5.02 -10.26
N GLY A 85 -15.05 3.69 -10.21
CA GLY A 85 -16.14 2.71 -10.22
C GLY A 85 -17.10 2.80 -11.42
N TYR A 86 -16.62 2.61 -12.64
CA TYR A 86 -17.48 2.64 -13.85
C TYR A 86 -18.64 1.63 -13.83
N GLY A 87 -18.48 0.50 -13.14
CA GLY A 87 -19.53 -0.52 -12.99
C GLY A 87 -19.68 -1.46 -14.19
N ASP A 88 -18.78 -1.38 -15.16
CA ASP A 88 -18.63 -2.32 -16.27
C ASP A 88 -18.23 -3.72 -15.78
N LEU A 89 -17.35 -3.78 -14.79
CA LEU A 89 -17.01 -4.99 -14.05
C LEU A 89 -17.23 -4.79 -12.56
N TYR A 90 -17.74 -5.81 -11.88
CA TYR A 90 -17.96 -5.78 -10.44
C TYR A 90 -17.91 -7.19 -9.84
N PRO A 91 -17.42 -7.34 -8.58
CA PRO A 91 -17.35 -8.64 -7.94
C PRO A 91 -18.74 -9.15 -7.56
N THR A 92 -19.04 -10.38 -7.95
CA THR A 92 -20.32 -11.02 -7.62
C THR A 92 -20.25 -11.83 -6.34
N THR A 93 -19.07 -12.37 -6.01
CA THR A 93 -18.86 -13.16 -4.79
C THR A 93 -18.74 -12.30 -3.54
N TYR A 94 -19.16 -12.84 -2.39
CA TYR A 94 -18.96 -12.19 -1.09
C TYR A 94 -17.48 -11.90 -0.80
N CYS A 95 -16.58 -12.83 -1.20
CA CYS A 95 -15.14 -12.59 -1.08
C CYS A 95 -14.65 -11.47 -1.99
N GLY A 96 -15.04 -11.46 -3.26
CA GLY A 96 -14.64 -10.40 -4.19
C GLY A 96 -15.11 -9.01 -3.71
N ARG A 97 -16.33 -8.94 -3.15
CA ARG A 97 -16.89 -7.70 -2.59
C ARG A 97 -16.12 -7.20 -1.38
N SER A 98 -15.71 -8.08 -0.46
CA SER A 98 -14.90 -7.66 0.70
C SER A 98 -13.52 -7.17 0.27
N ILE A 99 -12.88 -7.84 -0.69
CA ILE A 99 -11.60 -7.41 -1.26
C ILE A 99 -11.73 -6.05 -1.95
N ALA A 100 -12.76 -5.85 -2.78
CA ALA A 100 -12.99 -4.58 -3.45
C ALA A 100 -13.22 -3.43 -2.45
N ALA A 101 -13.98 -3.67 -1.36
CA ALA A 101 -14.17 -2.69 -0.31
C ALA A 101 -12.84 -2.30 0.38
N LEU A 102 -11.97 -3.28 0.65
CA LEU A 102 -10.64 -3.04 1.23
C LEU A 102 -9.75 -2.24 0.27
N ILE A 103 -9.77 -2.56 -1.03
CA ILE A 103 -9.01 -1.83 -2.07
C ILE A 103 -9.47 -0.37 -2.13
N GLY A 104 -10.78 -0.11 -2.09
CA GLY A 104 -11.32 1.26 -2.08
C GLY A 104 -10.88 2.05 -0.84
N LEU A 105 -11.01 1.47 0.36
CA LEU A 105 -10.56 2.10 1.60
C LEU A 105 -9.06 2.44 1.56
N PHE A 106 -8.27 1.49 1.05
CA PHE A 106 -6.83 1.64 0.93
C PHE A 106 -6.43 2.72 -0.08
N GLY A 107 -7.14 2.80 -1.21
CA GLY A 107 -6.97 3.86 -2.21
C GLY A 107 -7.20 5.26 -1.64
N LEU A 108 -8.22 5.42 -0.79
CA LEU A 108 -8.48 6.69 -0.09
C LEU A 108 -7.34 7.08 0.86
N ILE A 109 -6.88 6.14 1.68
CA ILE A 109 -5.78 6.37 2.63
C ILE A 109 -4.50 6.77 1.89
N LEU A 110 -4.16 6.06 0.81
CA LEU A 110 -2.96 6.36 0.02
C LEU A 110 -3.07 7.69 -0.71
N SER A 111 -4.26 8.05 -1.22
CA SER A 111 -4.48 9.35 -1.86
C SER A 111 -4.27 10.50 -0.88
N ALA A 112 -4.80 10.38 0.35
CA ALA A 112 -4.57 11.36 1.41
C ALA A 112 -3.08 11.47 1.79
N LEU A 113 -2.38 10.33 1.90
CA LEU A 113 -0.95 10.30 2.20
C LEU A 113 -0.11 10.97 1.10
N LEU A 114 -0.44 10.72 -0.17
CA LEU A 114 0.22 11.34 -1.31
C LEU A 114 0.07 12.87 -1.28
N ILE A 115 -1.14 13.37 -1.01
CA ILE A 115 -1.40 14.82 -0.87
C ILE A 115 -0.55 15.41 0.26
N ALA A 116 -0.49 14.75 1.42
CA ALA A 116 0.29 15.21 2.56
C ALA A 116 1.80 15.31 2.22
N ILE A 117 2.34 14.32 1.52
CA ILE A 117 3.76 14.31 1.12
C ILE A 117 4.06 15.40 0.09
N ILE A 118 3.17 15.60 -0.90
CA ILE A 118 3.34 16.65 -1.90
C ILE A 118 3.29 18.02 -1.23
N ALA A 119 2.34 18.25 -0.31
CA ALA A 119 2.23 19.49 0.43
C ALA A 119 3.50 19.80 1.25
N GLN A 120 4.07 18.79 1.92
CA GLN A 120 5.33 18.92 2.67
C GLN A 120 6.56 19.20 1.79
N LYS A 121 6.53 18.84 0.49
CA LYS A 121 7.63 19.09 -0.44
C LYS A 121 7.56 20.47 -1.10
N LEU A 122 6.37 21.09 -1.11
CA LEU A 122 6.13 22.40 -1.69
C LEU A 122 6.26 23.55 -0.68
N LEU A 123 6.09 23.27 0.61
CA LEU A 123 6.31 24.18 1.73
C LEU A 123 7.76 24.10 2.23
#